data_AF-A0A7C5N5I3-F1
#
_entry.id   AF-A0A7C5N5I3-F1
#
_cell.length_a   1.000
_cell.length_b   1.000
_cell.length_c   1.000
_cell.angle_alpha   90.00
_cell.angle_beta   90.00
_cell.angle_gamma   90.00
#
_symmetry.space_group_name_H-M   'P 1'
#
loop_
_entity.id
_entity.type
_entity.pdbx_description
1 polymer ?
#
loop_
_entity_poly.entity_id
_entity_poly.type
_entity_poly.pdbx_seq_one_letter_code
_entity_poly.pdbx_strand_id
1 'polypeptide(L)'
;MSLTGIRREPLELGELIAAVSHDAAGAVASFLGVVRNHNDGLEIERLDYHVYETMADKELAAIAAEIEAEFEGVRVACTHRVG
;
A
#
# COMPACT_ATOMS: atom_id res chain seq x y z
N MET A 1 -14.58 -1.28 5.51
CA MET A 1 -13.60 -2.16 4.86
C MET A 1 -12.42 -1.30 4.48
N SER A 2 -11.23 -1.69 4.90
CA SER A 2 -9.96 -1.03 4.60
C SER A 2 -9.72 -0.98 3.09
N LEU A 3 -9.19 0.14 2.58
CA LEU A 3 -8.87 0.29 1.16
C LEU A 3 -7.57 -0.46 0.87
N THR A 4 -7.68 -1.71 0.42
CA THR A 4 -6.52 -2.54 0.08
C THR A 4 -6.59 -3.10 -1.33
N GLY A 5 -5.43 -3.42 -1.93
CA GLY A 5 -5.36 -4.32 -3.08
C GLY A 5 -4.35 -3.95 -4.17
N ILE A 6 -4.31 -4.77 -5.21
CA ILE A 6 -3.45 -4.59 -6.38
C ILE A 6 -4.06 -3.58 -7.37
N ARG A 7 -3.20 -2.82 -8.06
CA ARG A 7 -3.55 -1.86 -9.13
C ARG A 7 -2.61 -1.99 -10.32
N ARG A 8 -3.06 -1.58 -11.51
CA ARG A 8 -2.22 -1.53 -12.73
C ARG A 8 -1.89 -0.09 -13.13
N GLU A 9 -2.75 0.83 -12.74
CA GLU A 9 -2.65 2.27 -12.95
C GLU A 9 -1.67 2.90 -11.93
N PRO A 10 -1.16 4.11 -12.20
CA PRO A 10 -0.42 4.89 -11.20
C PRO A 10 -1.20 5.03 -9.88
N LEU A 11 -0.49 4.95 -8.76
CA LEU A 11 -1.08 5.05 -7.42
C LEU A 11 -1.16 6.52 -6.99
N GLU A 12 -2.27 6.89 -6.37
CA GLU A 12 -2.49 8.24 -5.83
C GLU A 12 -2.49 8.21 -4.30
N LEU A 13 -1.44 8.75 -3.69
CA LEU A 13 -1.29 8.74 -2.22
C LEU A 13 -2.47 9.44 -1.51
N GLY A 14 -3.05 10.47 -2.12
CA GLY A 14 -4.19 11.20 -1.56
C GLY A 14 -5.43 10.33 -1.32
N GLU A 15 -5.67 9.32 -2.16
CA GLU A 15 -6.79 8.38 -2.00
C GLU A 15 -6.63 7.56 -0.71
N LEU A 16 -5.41 7.08 -0.45
CA LEU A 16 -5.10 6.28 0.74
C LEU A 16 -5.17 7.14 2.01
N ILE A 17 -4.64 8.37 1.98
CA ILE A 17 -4.74 9.32 3.10
C ILE A 17 -6.21 9.59 3.43
N ALA A 18 -7.05 9.85 2.42
CA ALA A 18 -8.47 10.09 2.63
C ALA A 18 -9.18 8.87 3.22
N ALA A 19 -8.84 7.65 2.78
CA ALA A 19 -9.44 6.42 3.27
C ALA A 19 -9.18 6.15 4.76
N VAL A 20 -8.01 6.57 5.29
CA VAL A 20 -7.65 6.36 6.70
C VAL A 20 -7.94 7.56 7.60
N SER A 21 -8.25 8.73 7.03
CA SER A 21 -8.51 9.95 7.82
C SER A 21 -9.84 9.89 8.58
N HIS A 22 -9.85 10.41 9.81
CA HIS A 22 -11.06 10.63 10.62
C HIS A 22 -10.80 11.61 11.76
N ASP A 23 -11.86 12.15 12.36
CA ASP A 23 -11.76 13.20 13.39
C ASP A 23 -10.95 12.80 14.64
N ALA A 24 -10.91 11.50 14.96
CA ALA A 24 -10.11 10.97 16.06
C ALA A 24 -8.64 10.66 15.69
N ALA A 25 -8.26 10.73 14.41
CA ALA A 25 -6.89 10.51 13.96
C ALA A 25 -6.09 11.82 14.05
N GLY A 26 -5.18 11.91 15.02
CA GLY A 26 -4.30 13.07 15.18
C GLY A 26 -3.17 13.17 14.15
N ALA A 27 -2.89 12.08 13.41
CA ALA A 27 -1.87 12.03 12.37
C ALA A 27 -2.15 10.90 11.37
N VAL A 28 -1.57 11.01 10.18
CA VAL A 28 -1.47 9.93 9.19
C VAL A 28 0.01 9.71 8.90
N ALA A 29 0.47 8.46 9.05
CA ALA A 29 1.81 8.05 8.65
C ALA A 29 1.72 7.27 7.33
N SER A 30 2.57 7.63 6.37
CA SER A 30 2.59 7.01 5.04
C SER A 30 3.95 6.43 4.69
N PHE A 31 3.96 5.27 4.06
CA PHE A 31 5.14 4.70 3.40
C PHE A 31 4.90 4.64 1.89
N LEU A 32 5.82 5.19 1.11
CA LEU A 32 5.76 5.19 -0.36
C LEU A 32 7.01 4.49 -0.93
N GLY A 33 6.82 3.30 -1.47
CA GLY A 33 7.86 2.60 -2.22
C GLY A 33 7.98 3.16 -3.64
N VAL A 34 9.12 3.74 -3.97
CA VAL A 34 9.42 4.24 -5.34
C VAL A 34 10.58 3.48 -5.96
N VAL A 35 10.51 3.27 -7.27
CA VAL A 35 11.59 2.64 -8.04
C VAL A 35 12.80 3.58 -8.05
N ARG A 36 13.94 3.07 -7.59
CA ARG A 36 15.24 3.74 -7.72
C ARG A 36 15.84 3.45 -9.10
N ASN A 37 16.68 4.35 -9.60
CA ASN A 37 17.38 4.18 -10.88
C ASN A 37 18.66 3.33 -10.80
N HIS A 38 18.93 2.66 -9.67
CA HIS A 38 20.12 1.82 -9.50
C HIS A 38 19.91 0.71 -8.47
N ASN A 39 20.56 -0.43 -8.68
CA ASN A 39 20.65 -1.52 -7.72
C ASN A 39 22.00 -2.24 -7.84
N ASP A 40 22.65 -2.54 -6.71
CA ASP A 40 23.94 -3.24 -6.66
C ASP A 40 25.03 -2.66 -7.58
N GLY A 41 25.05 -1.32 -7.71
CA GLY A 41 26.01 -0.58 -8.53
C GLY A 41 25.68 -0.56 -10.04
N LEU A 42 24.56 -1.16 -10.45
CA LEU A 42 24.07 -1.16 -11.83
C LEU A 42 22.93 -0.16 -11.99
N GLU A 43 22.86 0.52 -13.13
CA GLU A 43 21.71 1.34 -13.51
C GLU A 43 20.50 0.46 -13.85
N ILE A 44 19.32 0.92 -13.46
CA ILE A 44 18.04 0.25 -13.75
C ILE A 44 17.17 1.19 -14.59
N GLU A 45 16.70 0.69 -15.73
CA GLU A 45 15.73 1.39 -16.58
C GLU A 45 14.28 1.16 -16.13
N ARG A 46 13.93 -0.06 -15.68
CA ARG A 46 12.57 -0.44 -15.26
C ARG A 46 12.59 -1.65 -14.31
N LEU A 47 11.54 -1.74 -13.49
CA LEU A 47 11.17 -2.94 -12.73
C LEU A 47 9.81 -3.45 -13.22
N ASP A 48 9.72 -4.75 -13.46
CA ASP A 48 8.47 -5.44 -13.79
C ASP A 48 7.96 -6.20 -12.56
N TYR A 49 6.80 -5.80 -12.06
CA TYR A 49 6.17 -6.43 -10.89
C TYR A 49 5.15 -7.47 -11.33
N HIS A 50 5.32 -8.72 -10.89
CA HIS A 50 4.39 -9.82 -11.13
C HIS A 50 3.75 -10.28 -9.82
N VAL A 51 2.49 -10.68 -9.87
CA VAL A 51 1.74 -11.08 -8.66
C VAL A 51 0.68 -12.14 -8.97
N TYR A 52 0.39 -12.99 -8.00
CA TYR A 52 -0.84 -13.77 -7.97
C TYR A 52 -1.95 -12.93 -7.31
N GLU A 53 -2.69 -12.18 -8.13
CA GLU A 53 -3.58 -11.08 -7.67
C GLU A 53 -4.57 -11.52 -6.58
N THR A 54 -5.26 -12.64 -6.77
CA THR A 54 -6.29 -13.10 -5.83
C THR A 54 -5.73 -13.49 -4.47
N MET A 55 -4.48 -13.96 -4.40
CA MET A 55 -3.80 -14.21 -3.14
C MET A 55 -3.33 -12.89 -2.53
N ALA A 56 -2.68 -12.03 -3.32
CA ALA A 56 -2.15 -10.77 -2.82
C ALA A 56 -3.23 -9.85 -2.25
N ASP A 57 -4.41 -9.75 -2.88
CA ASP A 57 -5.53 -8.98 -2.34
C ASP A 57 -5.99 -9.51 -0.98
N LYS A 58 -6.01 -10.83 -0.80
CA LYS A 58 -6.37 -11.47 0.48
C LYS A 58 -5.32 -11.20 1.55
N GLU A 59 -4.04 -11.35 1.23
CA GLU A 59 -2.95 -11.12 2.18
C GLU A 59 -2.88 -9.64 2.59
N LEU A 60 -3.06 -8.69 1.66
CA LEU A 60 -3.12 -7.26 1.97
C LEU A 60 -4.28 -6.93 2.91
N ALA A 61 -5.46 -7.50 2.65
CA ALA A 61 -6.62 -7.32 3.52
C ALA A 61 -6.41 -7.94 4.91
N ALA A 62 -5.78 -9.11 4.98
CA ALA A 62 -5.47 -9.79 6.24
C ALA A 62 -4.50 -8.96 7.10
N ILE A 63 -3.39 -8.48 6.52
CA ILE A 63 -2.42 -7.63 7.21
C ILE A 63 -3.08 -6.35 7.74
N ALA A 64 -3.92 -5.69 6.92
CA ALA A 64 -4.64 -4.50 7.37
C ALA A 64 -5.55 -4.81 8.56
N ALA A 65 -6.31 -5.92 8.49
CA ALA A 65 -7.21 -6.34 9.57
C ALA A 65 -6.45 -6.71 10.86
N GLU A 66 -5.28 -7.36 10.75
CA GLU A 66 -4.42 -7.69 11.89
C GLU A 66 -3.95 -6.42 12.62
N ILE A 67 -3.47 -5.43 11.88
CA ILE A 67 -3.02 -4.14 12.44
C ILE A 67 -4.17 -3.39 13.11
N GLU A 68 -5.34 -3.31 12.44
CA GLU A 68 -6.52 -2.64 12.98
C GLU A 68 -7.07 -3.34 14.24
N ALA A 69 -6.89 -4.67 14.35
CA ALA A 69 -7.25 -5.44 15.53
C ALA A 69 -6.25 -5.26 16.68
N GLU A 70 -4.96 -5.08 16.38
CA GLU A 70 -3.90 -4.87 17.38
C GLU A 70 -3.93 -3.45 17.97
N PHE A 71 -4.23 -2.44 17.16
CA PHE A 71 -4.16 -1.03 17.56
C PHE A 71 -5.54 -0.34 17.48
N GLU A 72 -6.16 -0.14 18.64
CA GLU A 72 -7.47 0.52 18.73
C GLU A 72 -7.46 1.91 18.07
N GLY A 73 -8.43 2.15 17.18
CA GLY A 73 -8.61 3.43 16.50
C GLY A 73 -7.69 3.64 15.29
N VAL A 74 -6.79 2.70 14.98
CA VAL A 74 -6.00 2.73 13.73
C VAL A 74 -6.86 2.30 12.55
N ARG A 75 -6.61 2.92 11.40
CA ARG A 75 -7.13 2.50 10.09
C ARG A 75 -5.97 2.31 9.14
N VAL A 76 -6.06 1.28 8.29
CA VAL A 76 -5.01 0.97 7.31
C VAL A 76 -5.58 1.07 5.90
N ALA A 77 -4.79 1.61 4.99
CA ALA A 77 -5.02 1.52 3.55
C ALA A 77 -3.69 1.16 2.87
N CYS A 78 -3.72 0.23 1.92
CA CYS A 78 -2.51 -0.26 1.28
C CYS A 78 -2.78 -0.75 -0.14
N THR A 79 -2.17 -0.11 -1.13
CA THR A 79 -2.25 -0.54 -2.53
C THR A 79 -0.87 -0.80 -3.09
N HIS A 80 -0.75 -1.82 -3.95
CA HIS A 80 0.49 -2.15 -4.66
C HIS A 80 0.27 -2.11 -6.17
N ARG A 81 1.20 -1.49 -6.89
CA ARG A 81 1.13 -1.41 -8.36
C ARG A 81 1.88 -2.55 -9.00
N VAL A 82 1.30 -3.16 -10.02
CA VAL A 82 1.93 -4.19 -10.86
C VAL A 82 1.90 -3.82 -12.35
N GLY A 83 2.73 -4.52 -13.12
CA GLY A 83 2.95 -4.28 -14.55
C GLY A 83 4.04 -3.26 -14.86
#